data_AF-A0A1E4A4C9-F1
#
_entry.id   AF-A0A1E4A4C9-F1
#
_cell.length_a   1.000
_cell.length_b   1.000
_cell.length_c   1.000
_cell.angle_alpha   90.00
_cell.angle_beta   90.00
_cell.angle_gamma   90.00
#
_symmetry.space_group_name_H-M   'P 1'
#
loop_
_entity.id
_entity.type
_entity.pdbx_description
1 polymer ?
#
loop_
_entity_poly.entity_id
_entity_poly.type
_entity_poly.pdbx_seq_one_letter_code
_entity_poly.pdbx_strand_id
1 'polypeptide(L)'
;MNKATLLVVILSIGLVGLLYSLPKGVVSSQAKEASAERIDENKDSVSVSAETGEMSEHGPRPLLPEQAKEIADLKKGLAAGPDAGVLAAISDAFFKFQKFDSSAVYAGKAAELQPTAPNYLRAGDRYYEAYTFAVGGDKAGPLGVKTREFYQKALDLNPNYTLAKANMAMTYVNTDNPMQGIMMLREILEEDPTNEIALFNMGVLSMRSNQYNRAVQRFSQIVTNNPGNIKAKFYLALSLLETGKQDEARKLLEEVKDKEKDPMIQKAIAELEERL
;
A
#
# COMPACT_ATOMS: atom_id res chain seq x y z
N MET A 1 -43.52 12.48 -26.17
CA MET A 1 -42.32 11.62 -26.15
C MET A 1 -41.98 11.26 -27.59
N ASN A 2 -40.77 11.53 -28.07
CA ASN A 2 -40.43 11.27 -29.47
C ASN A 2 -40.21 9.76 -29.69
N LYS A 3 -40.43 9.27 -30.92
CA LYS A 3 -40.38 7.83 -31.25
C LYS A 3 -39.00 7.22 -30.95
N ALA A 4 -37.93 8.01 -30.99
CA ALA A 4 -36.57 7.58 -30.67
C ALA A 4 -36.39 7.30 -29.17
N THR A 5 -36.92 8.15 -28.28
CA THR A 5 -36.86 7.92 -26.83
C THR A 5 -37.65 6.68 -26.43
N LEU A 6 -38.81 6.43 -27.05
CA LEU A 6 -39.60 5.22 -26.79
C LEU A 6 -38.83 3.95 -27.20
N LEU A 7 -38.14 3.97 -28.35
CA LEU A 7 -37.33 2.84 -28.82
C LEU A 7 -36.14 2.54 -27.88
N VAL A 8 -35.44 3.57 -27.39
CA VAL A 8 -34.32 3.39 -26.46
C VAL A 8 -34.80 2.79 -25.14
N VAL A 9 -35.93 3.23 -24.61
CA VAL A 9 -36.49 2.69 -23.36
C VAL A 9 -36.89 1.21 -23.54
N ILE A 10 -37.52 0.86 -24.65
CA ILE A 10 -37.90 -0.53 -24.95
C ILE A 10 -36.66 -1.43 -25.10
N LEU A 11 -35.62 -0.95 -25.79
CA LEU A 11 -34.35 -1.68 -25.94
C LEU A 11 -33.66 -1.89 -24.59
N SER A 12 -33.70 -0.90 -23.71
CA SER A 12 -33.09 -0.95 -22.38
C SER A 12 -33.77 -2.01 -21.49
N ILE A 13 -35.11 -2.05 -21.50
CA ILE A 13 -35.89 -3.02 -20.74
C ILE A 13 -35.67 -4.44 -21.27
N GLY A 14 -35.61 -4.61 -22.60
CA GLY A 14 -35.30 -5.90 -23.23
C GLY A 14 -33.92 -6.44 -22.85
N LEU A 15 -32.91 -5.57 -22.80
CA LEU A 15 -31.54 -5.96 -22.43
C LEU A 15 -31.45 -6.44 -20.98
N VAL A 16 -32.13 -5.76 -20.05
CA VAL A 16 -32.19 -6.15 -18.63
C VAL A 16 -32.91 -7.49 -18.46
N GLY A 17 -34.00 -7.71 -19.20
CA GLY A 17 -34.71 -8.99 -19.21
C GLY A 17 -33.84 -10.14 -19.72
N LEU A 18 -33.07 -9.90 -20.79
CA LEU A 18 -32.16 -10.90 -21.36
C LEU A 18 -31.06 -11.29 -20.36
N LEU A 19 -30.45 -10.30 -19.69
CA LEU A 19 -29.41 -10.52 -18.68
C LEU A 19 -29.93 -11.34 -17.49
N TYR A 20 -31.21 -11.18 -17.13
CA TYR A 20 -31.84 -11.95 -16.05
C TYR A 20 -32.26 -13.37 -16.49
N SER A 21 -32.42 -13.62 -17.79
CA SER A 21 -32.74 -14.95 -18.32
C SER A 21 -31.53 -15.85 -18.55
N LEU A 22 -30.31 -15.31 -18.44
CA LEU A 22 -29.10 -16.11 -18.56
C LEU A 22 -28.97 -17.06 -17.35
N PRO A 23 -28.71 -18.36 -17.58
CA PRO A 23 -28.59 -19.33 -16.50
C PRO A 23 -27.40 -18.99 -15.61
N LYS A 24 -27.64 -18.89 -14.30
CA LYS A 24 -26.60 -18.64 -13.29
C LYS A 24 -25.74 -19.91 -13.15
N GLY A 25 -24.62 -19.95 -13.87
CA GLY A 25 -23.62 -21.01 -13.73
C GLY A 25 -22.94 -20.93 -12.36
N VAL A 26 -23.17 -21.94 -11.52
CA VAL A 26 -22.49 -22.12 -10.24
C VAL A 26 -21.09 -22.68 -10.54
N VAL A 27 -20.04 -21.98 -10.11
CA VAL A 27 -18.66 -22.52 -10.17
C VAL A 27 -18.51 -23.53 -9.03
N SER A 28 -18.60 -24.83 -9.36
CA SER A 28 -18.30 -25.92 -8.44
C SER A 28 -16.83 -26.30 -8.53
N SER A 29 -16.19 -26.35 -7.37
CA SER A 29 -14.85 -26.87 -7.13
C SER A 29 -14.75 -28.40 -7.30
N GLN A 30 -13.56 -28.86 -7.70
CA GLN A 30 -13.04 -30.25 -7.71
C GLN A 30 -13.48 -31.15 -8.88
N ALA A 31 -12.55 -31.38 -9.82
CA ALA A 31 -11.88 -32.68 -10.00
C ALA A 31 -11.00 -32.64 -11.25
N LYS A 32 -9.70 -32.92 -11.11
CA LYS A 32 -9.02 -34.05 -11.78
C LYS A 32 -7.52 -33.97 -11.57
N GLU A 33 -7.05 -34.78 -10.63
CA GLU A 33 -5.80 -35.51 -10.82
C GLU A 33 -5.92 -36.47 -12.02
N ALA A 34 -4.75 -36.84 -12.54
CA ALA A 34 -4.45 -37.91 -13.49
C ALA A 34 -4.64 -37.61 -14.99
N SER A 35 -3.58 -37.09 -15.60
CA SER A 35 -2.99 -37.71 -16.80
C SER A 35 -1.51 -37.34 -16.89
N ALA A 36 -0.66 -38.27 -16.47
CA ALA A 36 0.75 -38.29 -16.84
C ALA A 36 0.88 -39.02 -18.17
N GLU A 37 1.59 -38.44 -19.15
CA GLU A 37 2.67 -39.12 -19.90
C GLU A 37 3.37 -38.13 -20.85
N ARG A 38 4.61 -38.50 -21.19
CA ARG A 38 5.77 -37.68 -21.61
C ARG A 38 5.78 -37.33 -23.10
N ILE A 39 6.62 -36.34 -23.46
CA ILE A 39 7.66 -36.31 -24.54
C ILE A 39 8.22 -34.87 -24.53
N ASP A 40 9.41 -34.59 -23.99
CA ASP A 40 10.79 -34.73 -24.49
C ASP A 40 11.34 -33.46 -25.20
N GLU A 41 12.58 -33.13 -24.82
CA GLU A 41 13.59 -32.21 -25.36
C GLU A 41 13.20 -30.99 -26.24
N ASN A 42 13.60 -29.79 -25.80
CA ASN A 42 14.77 -29.12 -26.39
C ASN A 42 15.23 -27.92 -25.53
N LYS A 43 16.42 -28.06 -24.92
CA LYS A 43 17.24 -26.96 -24.40
C LYS A 43 18.08 -26.46 -25.56
N ASP A 44 18.00 -25.18 -25.89
CA ASP A 44 19.21 -24.40 -26.17
C ASP A 44 18.92 -22.90 -26.31
N SER A 45 19.95 -22.13 -25.93
CA SER A 45 20.16 -20.69 -26.13
C SER A 45 19.49 -19.76 -25.08
N VAL A 46 20.16 -18.87 -24.35
CA VAL A 46 21.57 -18.43 -24.33
C VAL A 46 21.91 -18.02 -22.89
N SER A 47 23.01 -18.54 -22.38
CA SER A 47 23.70 -18.05 -21.19
C SER A 47 24.37 -16.70 -21.47
N VAL A 48 24.00 -15.67 -20.71
CA VAL A 48 24.90 -14.55 -20.40
C VAL A 48 25.03 -14.49 -18.89
N SER A 49 26.08 -15.16 -18.42
CA SER A 49 26.64 -15.00 -17.08
C SER A 49 27.27 -13.61 -16.96
N ALA A 50 26.73 -12.80 -16.05
CA ALA A 50 27.45 -11.72 -15.40
C ALA A 50 27.12 -11.81 -13.90
N GLU A 51 27.94 -12.55 -13.17
CA GLU A 51 28.01 -12.48 -11.73
C GLU A 51 28.55 -11.09 -11.34
N THR A 52 27.80 -10.37 -10.50
CA THR A 52 28.26 -9.72 -9.26
C THR A 52 27.15 -8.81 -8.72
N GLY A 53 26.59 -9.17 -7.56
CA GLY A 53 25.62 -8.36 -6.83
C GLY A 53 24.42 -9.16 -6.33
N GLU A 54 24.59 -9.82 -5.20
CA GLU A 54 23.59 -10.54 -4.39
C GLU A 54 22.15 -10.02 -4.53
N MET A 55 21.29 -10.79 -5.20
CA MET A 55 19.84 -10.69 -5.02
C MET A 55 19.20 -12.09 -5.12
N SER A 56 19.25 -12.81 -4.00
CA SER A 56 18.32 -13.90 -3.70
C SER A 56 18.26 -14.12 -2.20
N GLU A 57 17.38 -13.39 -1.50
CA GLU A 57 17.13 -13.59 -0.06
C GLU A 57 15.66 -13.31 0.31
N HIS A 58 14.71 -13.88 -0.43
CA HIS A 58 13.28 -13.81 -0.07
C HIS A 58 12.88 -14.82 1.02
N GLY A 59 13.67 -14.89 2.09
CA GLY A 59 13.29 -15.46 3.37
C GLY A 59 13.63 -14.45 4.49
N PRO A 60 12.86 -14.35 5.58
CA PRO A 60 13.20 -13.41 6.64
C PRO A 60 14.55 -13.82 7.24
N ARG A 61 15.61 -13.02 7.01
CA ARG A 61 16.92 -13.26 7.65
C ARG A 61 16.69 -13.49 9.14
N PRO A 62 17.33 -14.49 9.76
CA PRO A 62 17.25 -14.65 11.21
C PRO A 62 17.82 -13.41 11.92
N LEU A 63 17.48 -13.25 13.20
CA LEU A 63 18.12 -12.23 14.03
C LEU A 63 19.61 -12.54 14.15
N LEU A 64 20.44 -11.49 14.16
CA LEU A 64 21.84 -11.62 14.53
C LEU A 64 21.94 -12.02 16.02
N PRO A 65 23.03 -12.69 16.44
CA PRO A 65 23.18 -13.15 17.83
C PRO A 65 22.95 -12.05 18.88
N GLU A 66 23.46 -10.83 18.62
CA GLU A 66 23.28 -9.68 19.52
C GLU A 66 21.82 -9.21 19.59
N GLN A 67 21.13 -9.19 18.44
CA GLN A 67 19.71 -8.85 18.37
C GLN A 67 18.84 -9.90 19.09
N ALA A 68 19.17 -11.18 18.91
CA ALA A 68 18.50 -12.27 19.59
C ALA A 68 18.70 -12.19 21.11
N LYS A 69 19.91 -11.85 21.57
CA LYS A 69 20.21 -11.61 22.97
C LYS A 69 19.42 -10.42 23.53
N GLU A 70 19.38 -9.28 22.83
CA GLU A 70 18.59 -8.11 23.25
C GLU A 70 17.10 -8.48 23.45
N ILE A 71 16.51 -9.20 22.48
CA ILE A 71 15.12 -9.67 22.59
C ILE A 71 14.94 -10.65 23.75
N ALA A 72 15.89 -11.56 23.96
CA ALA A 72 15.84 -12.51 25.07
C ALA A 72 15.91 -11.81 26.43
N ASP A 73 16.75 -10.79 26.55
CA ASP A 73 16.89 -9.99 27.78
C ASP A 73 15.62 -9.18 28.06
N LEU A 74 15.03 -8.53 27.06
CA LEU A 74 13.74 -7.84 27.20
C LEU A 74 12.63 -8.81 27.66
N LYS A 75 12.58 -10.03 27.10
CA LYS A 75 11.57 -11.03 27.46
C LYS A 75 11.66 -11.50 28.91
N LYS A 76 12.81 -11.37 29.58
CA LYS A 76 12.91 -11.66 31.03
C LYS A 76 11.99 -10.76 31.85
N GLY A 77 11.70 -9.54 31.37
CA GLY A 77 10.73 -8.64 31.98
C GLY A 77 9.29 -9.18 32.00
N LEU A 78 8.97 -10.23 31.23
CA LEU A 78 7.67 -10.89 31.22
C LEU A 78 7.58 -12.08 32.20
N ALA A 79 8.64 -12.36 32.98
CA ALA A 79 8.69 -13.52 33.87
C ALA A 79 7.62 -13.49 34.98
N ALA A 80 7.23 -12.29 35.43
CA ALA A 80 6.20 -12.08 36.44
C ALA A 80 4.78 -12.01 35.85
N GLY A 81 4.64 -12.07 34.52
CA GLY A 81 3.37 -11.96 33.81
C GLY A 81 3.43 -10.99 32.62
N PRO A 82 2.32 -10.85 31.87
CA PRO A 82 2.23 -9.90 30.76
C PRO A 82 2.34 -8.46 31.26
N ASP A 83 3.23 -7.68 30.65
CA ASP A 83 3.42 -6.26 30.94
C ASP A 83 3.40 -5.45 29.63
N ALA A 84 2.54 -4.43 29.56
CA ALA A 84 2.34 -3.65 28.34
C ALA A 84 3.60 -2.85 27.93
N GLY A 85 4.34 -2.32 28.90
CA GLY A 85 5.56 -1.56 28.66
C GLY A 85 6.68 -2.46 28.13
N VAL A 86 6.86 -3.65 28.72
CA VAL A 86 7.84 -4.63 28.24
C VAL A 86 7.49 -5.13 26.84
N LEU A 87 6.20 -5.42 26.57
CA LEU A 87 5.75 -5.81 25.23
C LEU A 87 5.98 -4.71 24.19
N ALA A 88 5.72 -3.44 24.54
CA ALA A 88 6.01 -2.31 23.67
C ALA A 88 7.52 -2.17 23.39
N ALA A 89 8.38 -2.35 24.39
CA ALA A 89 9.83 -2.35 24.20
C ALA A 89 10.32 -3.48 23.27
N ILE A 90 9.75 -4.68 23.41
CA ILE A 90 10.04 -5.80 22.51
C ILE A 90 9.59 -5.48 21.07
N SER A 91 8.42 -4.86 20.91
CA SER A 91 7.93 -4.41 19.60
C SER A 91 8.91 -3.43 18.95
N ASP A 92 9.39 -2.44 19.70
CA ASP A 92 10.35 -1.43 19.24
C ASP A 92 11.69 -2.04 18.82
N ALA A 93 12.21 -3.00 19.60
CA ALA A 93 13.41 -3.72 19.24
C ALA A 93 13.24 -4.49 17.92
N PHE A 94 12.13 -5.21 17.74
CA PHE A 94 11.85 -5.89 16.47
C PHE A 94 11.71 -4.92 15.29
N PHE A 95 11.09 -3.76 15.49
CA PHE A 95 10.95 -2.74 14.45
C PHE A 95 12.31 -2.18 14.04
N LYS A 96 13.18 -1.87 15.00
CA LYS A 96 14.58 -1.46 14.79
C LYS A 96 15.35 -2.49 13.96
N PHE A 97 15.06 -3.78 14.14
CA PHE A 97 15.67 -4.89 13.39
C PHE A 97 14.92 -5.25 12.10
N GLN A 98 13.97 -4.40 11.67
CA GLN A 98 13.15 -4.59 10.48
C GLN A 98 12.39 -5.94 10.47
N LYS A 99 12.05 -6.45 11.66
CA LYS A 99 11.19 -7.63 11.85
C LYS A 99 9.75 -7.15 12.07
N PHE A 100 9.14 -6.61 11.01
CA PHE A 100 7.86 -5.93 11.09
C PHE A 100 6.72 -6.83 11.59
N ASP A 101 6.66 -8.10 11.14
CA ASP A 101 5.68 -9.09 11.62
C ASP A 101 5.70 -9.23 13.15
N SER A 102 6.89 -9.48 13.71
CA SER A 102 7.08 -9.63 15.16
C SER A 102 6.75 -8.33 15.89
N SER A 103 7.25 -7.20 15.38
CA SER A 103 6.95 -5.88 15.93
C SER A 103 5.44 -5.64 16.06
N ALA A 104 4.68 -5.92 14.99
CA ALA A 104 3.24 -5.76 14.95
C ALA A 104 2.53 -6.60 16.02
N VAL A 105 2.90 -7.88 16.14
CA VAL A 105 2.31 -8.79 17.12
C VAL A 105 2.53 -8.31 18.56
N TYR A 106 3.74 -7.88 18.91
CA TYR A 106 4.02 -7.39 20.27
C TYR A 106 3.33 -6.06 20.56
N ALA A 107 3.24 -5.14 19.57
CA ALA A 107 2.49 -3.91 19.72
C ALA A 107 0.99 -4.17 19.94
N GLY A 108 0.41 -5.11 19.19
CA GLY A 108 -0.98 -5.52 19.38
C GLY A 108 -1.23 -6.06 20.80
N LYS A 109 -0.37 -6.95 21.30
CA LYS A 109 -0.49 -7.46 22.69
C LYS A 109 -0.37 -6.35 23.74
N ALA A 110 0.57 -5.42 23.56
CA ALA A 110 0.70 -4.27 24.45
C ALA A 110 -0.57 -3.42 24.46
N ALA A 111 -1.17 -3.18 23.29
CA ALA A 111 -2.39 -2.41 23.17
C ALA A 111 -3.62 -3.09 23.79
N GLU A 112 -3.72 -4.42 23.73
CA GLU A 112 -4.81 -5.16 24.41
C GLU A 112 -4.67 -5.14 25.94
N LEU A 113 -3.44 -5.11 26.48
CA LEU A 113 -3.24 -4.97 27.92
C LEU A 113 -3.53 -3.56 28.42
N GLN A 114 -3.27 -2.55 27.59
CA GLN A 114 -3.50 -1.15 27.92
C GLN A 114 -4.26 -0.45 26.77
N PRO A 115 -5.60 -0.59 26.74
CA PRO A 115 -6.45 -0.18 25.62
C PRO A 115 -6.67 1.34 25.60
N THR A 116 -5.67 2.06 25.11
CA THR A 116 -5.71 3.52 24.92
C THR A 116 -5.60 3.86 23.43
N ALA A 117 -6.12 5.02 23.04
CA ALA A 117 -6.06 5.47 21.64
C ALA A 117 -4.61 5.49 21.10
N PRO A 118 -3.60 6.00 21.83
CA PRO A 118 -2.20 5.96 21.37
C PRO A 118 -1.63 4.55 21.23
N ASN A 119 -1.99 3.61 22.12
CA ASN A 119 -1.49 2.24 22.03
C ASN A 119 -2.12 1.48 20.85
N TYR A 120 -3.42 1.66 20.62
CA TYR A 120 -4.08 1.10 19.43
C TYR A 120 -3.56 1.73 18.15
N LEU A 121 -3.32 3.05 18.13
CA LEU A 121 -2.69 3.72 17.00
C LEU A 121 -1.31 3.11 16.71
N ARG A 122 -0.45 2.97 17.73
CA ARG A 122 0.88 2.35 17.58
C ARG A 122 0.78 0.92 17.05
N ALA A 123 -0.16 0.12 17.55
CA ALA A 123 -0.38 -1.23 17.04
C ALA A 123 -0.80 -1.22 15.56
N GLY A 124 -1.74 -0.37 15.19
CA GLY A 124 -2.17 -0.15 13.81
C GLY A 124 -1.00 0.25 12.91
N ASP A 125 -0.16 1.20 13.34
CA ASP A 125 1.03 1.63 12.60
C ASP A 125 2.02 0.47 12.38
N ARG A 126 2.27 -0.36 13.39
CA ARG A 126 3.17 -1.53 13.25
C ARG A 126 2.59 -2.60 12.33
N TYR A 127 1.29 -2.85 12.39
CA TYR A 127 0.63 -3.77 11.46
C TYR A 127 0.60 -3.22 10.04
N TYR A 128 0.42 -1.91 9.87
CA TYR A 128 0.46 -1.27 8.56
C TYR A 128 1.85 -1.37 7.95
N GLU A 129 2.91 -1.15 8.74
CA GLU A 129 4.28 -1.32 8.24
C GLU A 129 4.56 -2.78 7.85
N ALA A 130 4.13 -3.74 8.67
CA ALA A 130 4.25 -5.15 8.28
C ALA A 130 3.47 -5.46 6.99
N TYR A 131 2.27 -4.88 6.85
CA TYR A 131 1.44 -5.01 5.65
C TYR A 131 2.15 -4.45 4.41
N THR A 132 2.75 -3.25 4.47
CA THR A 132 3.41 -2.62 3.31
C THR A 132 4.61 -3.42 2.82
N PHE A 133 5.36 -4.05 3.73
CA PHE A 133 6.47 -4.95 3.37
C PHE A 133 6.02 -6.34 2.90
N ALA A 134 4.80 -6.75 3.22
CA ALA A 134 4.24 -8.05 2.81
C ALA A 134 3.40 -8.00 1.52
N VAL A 135 3.23 -6.82 0.90
CA VAL A 135 2.37 -6.65 -0.29
C VAL A 135 2.76 -7.62 -1.41
N GLY A 136 1.78 -8.38 -1.88
CA GLY A 136 1.98 -9.41 -2.92
C GLY A 136 2.35 -10.80 -2.39
N GLY A 137 2.54 -10.96 -1.08
CA GLY A 137 2.75 -12.26 -0.42
C GLY A 137 1.56 -12.72 0.42
N ASP A 138 1.58 -13.99 0.82
CA ASP A 138 0.48 -14.66 1.56
C ASP A 138 0.06 -13.95 2.86
N LYS A 139 0.98 -13.18 3.46
CA LYS A 139 0.76 -12.47 4.72
C LYS A 139 0.03 -11.13 4.56
N ALA A 140 -0.05 -10.56 3.36
CA ALA A 140 -0.65 -9.24 3.14
C ALA A 140 -2.12 -9.18 3.60
N GLY A 141 -2.93 -10.18 3.25
CA GLY A 141 -4.34 -10.22 3.62
C GLY A 141 -4.56 -10.15 5.14
N PRO A 142 -4.00 -11.10 5.93
CA PRO A 142 -4.13 -11.09 7.39
C PRO A 142 -3.58 -9.82 8.06
N LEU A 143 -2.44 -9.30 7.60
CA LEU A 143 -1.85 -8.07 8.16
C LEU A 143 -2.72 -6.84 7.86
N GLY A 144 -3.30 -6.77 6.66
CA GLY A 144 -4.27 -5.73 6.31
C GLY A 144 -5.52 -5.76 7.18
N VAL A 145 -6.05 -6.96 7.49
CA VAL A 145 -7.17 -7.12 8.43
C VAL A 145 -6.80 -6.60 9.82
N LYS A 146 -5.63 -6.99 10.35
CA LYS A 146 -5.17 -6.53 11.67
C LYS A 146 -4.89 -5.04 11.74
N THR A 147 -4.34 -4.47 10.66
CA THR A 147 -4.17 -3.02 10.52
C THR A 147 -5.50 -2.29 10.69
N ARG A 148 -6.53 -2.73 9.95
CA ARG A 148 -7.88 -2.16 10.03
C ARG A 148 -8.50 -2.30 11.41
N GLU A 149 -8.35 -3.45 12.05
CA GLU A 149 -8.85 -3.69 13.40
C GLU A 149 -8.27 -2.69 14.41
N PHE A 150 -6.95 -2.56 14.46
CA PHE A 150 -6.30 -1.68 15.44
C PHE A 150 -6.51 -0.19 15.14
N TYR A 151 -6.48 0.22 13.86
CA TYR A 151 -6.84 1.59 13.51
C TYR A 151 -8.30 1.90 13.83
N GLN A 152 -9.24 0.97 13.62
CA GLN A 152 -10.63 1.19 14.01
C GLN A 152 -10.74 1.41 15.52
N LYS A 153 -10.12 0.56 16.35
CA LYS A 153 -10.08 0.76 17.81
C LYS A 153 -9.47 2.11 18.21
N ALA A 154 -8.44 2.57 17.50
CA ALA A 154 -7.84 3.88 17.76
C ALA A 154 -8.79 5.03 17.38
N LEU A 155 -9.46 4.93 16.23
CA LEU A 155 -10.40 5.93 15.71
C LEU A 155 -11.69 6.00 16.53
N ASP A 156 -12.15 4.88 17.08
CA ASP A 156 -13.30 4.84 17.99
C ASP A 156 -13.04 5.64 19.27
N LEU A 157 -11.79 5.66 19.74
CA LEU A 157 -11.37 6.43 20.92
C LEU A 157 -10.95 7.87 20.57
N ASN A 158 -10.41 8.09 19.36
CA ASN A 158 -10.03 9.40 18.86
C ASN A 158 -10.20 9.47 17.33
N PRO A 159 -11.30 10.07 16.84
CA PRO A 159 -11.62 10.09 15.41
C PRO A 159 -10.69 11.01 14.60
N ASN A 160 -9.87 11.85 15.26
CA ASN A 160 -9.03 12.84 14.60
C ASN A 160 -7.68 12.28 14.10
N TYR A 161 -7.46 10.95 14.19
CA TYR A 161 -6.27 10.32 13.61
C TYR A 161 -6.42 10.14 12.09
N THR A 162 -6.43 11.25 11.35
CA THR A 162 -6.61 11.28 9.89
C THR A 162 -5.58 10.41 9.15
N LEU A 163 -4.32 10.39 9.61
CA LEU A 163 -3.29 9.52 9.04
C LEU A 163 -3.64 8.03 9.21
N ALA A 164 -4.18 7.63 10.36
CA ALA A 164 -4.65 6.26 10.59
C ALA A 164 -5.82 5.92 9.66
N LYS A 165 -6.80 6.83 9.51
CA LYS A 165 -7.91 6.66 8.55
C LYS A 165 -7.41 6.49 7.11
N ALA A 166 -6.42 7.29 6.70
CA ALA A 166 -5.81 7.20 5.37
C ALA A 166 -5.00 5.89 5.17
N ASN A 167 -4.20 5.48 6.17
CA ASN A 167 -3.44 4.22 6.10
C ASN A 167 -4.39 3.01 6.09
N MET A 168 -5.46 3.04 6.89
CA MET A 168 -6.53 2.06 6.87
C MET A 168 -7.16 1.95 5.47
N ALA A 169 -7.46 3.09 4.83
CA ALA A 169 -7.98 3.13 3.47
C ALA A 169 -7.04 2.45 2.45
N MET A 170 -5.73 2.67 2.57
CA MET A 170 -4.73 2.05 1.70
C MET A 170 -4.67 0.52 1.82
N THR A 171 -5.09 -0.06 2.95
CA THR A 171 -5.19 -1.54 3.08
C THR A 171 -6.30 -2.16 2.25
N TYR A 172 -7.30 -1.38 1.81
CA TYR A 172 -8.36 -1.85 0.91
C TYR A 172 -7.96 -1.83 -0.55
N VAL A 173 -7.03 -0.95 -0.94
CA VAL A 173 -6.68 -0.67 -2.34
C VAL A 173 -6.16 -1.92 -3.07
N ASN A 174 -5.38 -2.77 -2.41
CA ASN A 174 -4.82 -3.98 -3.02
C ASN A 174 -5.65 -5.23 -2.68
N THR A 175 -6.95 -5.06 -2.43
CA THR A 175 -7.90 -6.15 -2.16
C THR A 175 -8.95 -6.19 -3.24
N ASP A 176 -9.87 -7.17 -3.19
CA ASP A 176 -11.01 -7.26 -4.10
C ASP A 176 -11.98 -6.07 -3.98
N ASN A 177 -11.85 -5.25 -2.92
CA ASN A 177 -12.72 -4.10 -2.63
C ASN A 177 -11.97 -2.76 -2.58
N PRO A 178 -11.29 -2.34 -3.66
CA PRO A 178 -10.49 -1.11 -3.67
C PRO A 178 -11.33 0.16 -3.52
N MET A 179 -12.61 0.10 -3.91
CA MET A 179 -13.53 1.24 -3.84
C MET A 179 -13.75 1.72 -2.41
N GLN A 180 -13.73 0.82 -1.42
CA GLN A 180 -13.90 1.19 -0.03
C GLN A 180 -12.78 2.13 0.45
N GLY A 181 -11.53 1.81 0.12
CA GLY A 181 -10.40 2.70 0.43
C GLY A 181 -10.50 4.05 -0.27
N ILE A 182 -10.92 4.07 -1.54
CA ILE A 182 -11.12 5.32 -2.28
C ILE A 182 -12.20 6.18 -1.62
N MET A 183 -13.32 5.60 -1.18
CA MET A 183 -14.37 6.34 -0.47
C MET A 183 -13.85 6.93 0.84
N MET A 184 -13.09 6.17 1.63
CA MET A 184 -12.50 6.68 2.87
C MET A 184 -11.54 7.86 2.63
N LEU A 185 -10.71 7.81 1.58
CA LEU A 185 -9.84 8.95 1.22
C LEU A 185 -10.64 10.16 0.73
N ARG A 186 -11.78 9.93 0.04
CA ARG A 186 -12.67 11.01 -0.37
C ARG A 186 -13.34 11.69 0.81
N GLU A 187 -13.77 10.94 1.82
CA GLU A 187 -14.33 11.53 3.05
C GLU A 187 -13.31 12.46 3.73
N ILE A 188 -12.03 12.06 3.80
CA ILE A 188 -10.97 12.94 4.34
C ILE A 188 -10.87 14.24 3.53
N LEU A 189 -11.01 14.18 2.20
CA LEU A 189 -10.96 15.38 1.35
C LEU A 189 -12.27 16.19 1.36
N GLU A 190 -13.39 15.60 1.75
CA GLU A 190 -14.65 16.31 1.96
C GLU A 190 -14.58 17.13 3.27
N GLU A 191 -13.89 16.62 4.29
CA GLU A 191 -13.62 17.32 5.56
C GLU A 191 -12.49 18.36 5.42
N ASP A 192 -11.38 17.99 4.77
CA ASP A 192 -10.23 18.85 4.50
C ASP A 192 -9.79 18.71 3.03
N PRO A 193 -10.27 19.59 2.13
CA PRO A 193 -9.91 19.56 0.71
C PRO A 193 -8.41 19.75 0.42
N THR A 194 -7.65 20.23 1.41
CA THR A 194 -6.21 20.48 1.30
C THR A 194 -5.36 19.39 1.95
N ASN A 195 -5.99 18.33 2.47
CA ASN A 195 -5.30 17.27 3.19
C ASN A 195 -4.24 16.60 2.32
N GLU A 196 -2.96 16.90 2.60
CA GLU A 196 -1.86 16.45 1.76
C GLU A 196 -1.78 14.91 1.68
N ILE A 197 -2.07 14.21 2.79
CA ILE A 197 -1.99 12.75 2.85
C ILE A 197 -3.03 12.12 1.91
N ALA A 198 -4.29 12.57 1.97
CA ALA A 198 -5.35 12.03 1.14
C ALA A 198 -5.18 12.42 -0.33
N LEU A 199 -4.77 13.67 -0.63
CA LEU A 199 -4.43 14.10 -1.98
C LEU A 199 -3.29 13.24 -2.56
N PHE A 200 -2.25 12.99 -1.77
CA PHE A 200 -1.09 12.22 -2.20
C PHE A 200 -1.48 10.78 -2.52
N ASN A 201 -2.20 10.13 -1.60
CA ASN A 201 -2.68 8.76 -1.80
C ASN A 201 -3.60 8.67 -3.03
N MET A 202 -4.56 9.57 -3.20
CA MET A 202 -5.39 9.63 -4.40
C MET A 202 -4.59 9.85 -5.69
N GLY A 203 -3.53 10.67 -5.64
CA GLY A 203 -2.61 10.87 -6.75
C GLY A 203 -1.90 9.58 -7.15
N VAL A 204 -1.34 8.86 -6.17
CA VAL A 204 -0.69 7.55 -6.39
C VAL A 204 -1.68 6.53 -6.96
N LEU A 205 -2.90 6.47 -6.44
CA LEU A 205 -3.97 5.59 -6.97
C LEU A 205 -4.35 5.95 -8.41
N SER A 206 -4.35 7.25 -8.73
CA SER A 206 -4.59 7.71 -10.10
C SER A 206 -3.48 7.26 -11.05
N MET A 207 -2.21 7.36 -10.64
CA MET A 207 -1.09 6.83 -11.44
C MET A 207 -1.19 5.32 -11.64
N ARG A 208 -1.47 4.54 -10.58
CA ARG A 208 -1.62 3.07 -10.68
C ARG A 208 -2.72 2.63 -11.64
N SER A 209 -3.72 3.47 -11.87
CA SER A 209 -4.82 3.23 -12.80
C SER A 209 -4.63 3.95 -14.14
N ASN A 210 -3.40 4.42 -14.45
CA ASN A 210 -3.02 5.17 -15.64
C ASN A 210 -3.82 6.49 -15.86
N GLN A 211 -4.43 7.02 -14.81
CA GLN A 211 -5.17 8.28 -14.82
C GLN A 211 -4.22 9.44 -14.51
N TYR A 212 -3.14 9.58 -15.28
CA TYR A 212 -2.07 10.55 -15.02
C TYR A 212 -2.55 11.99 -14.97
N ASN A 213 -3.55 12.38 -15.78
CA ASN A 213 -4.17 13.70 -15.70
C ASN A 213 -4.80 13.98 -14.31
N ARG A 214 -5.42 12.98 -13.68
CA ARG A 214 -5.94 13.12 -12.31
C ARG A 214 -4.82 13.18 -11.29
N ALA A 215 -3.76 12.39 -11.48
CA ALA A 215 -2.57 12.45 -10.65
C ALA A 215 -1.93 13.86 -10.67
N VAL A 216 -1.75 14.44 -11.86
CA VAL A 216 -1.29 15.83 -12.05
C VAL A 216 -2.14 16.79 -11.24
N GLN A 217 -3.47 16.72 -11.34
CA GLN A 217 -4.36 17.60 -10.56
C GLN A 217 -4.15 17.46 -9.06
N ARG A 218 -4.07 16.23 -8.53
CA ARG A 218 -3.91 15.97 -7.10
C ARG A 218 -2.56 16.43 -6.57
N PHE A 219 -1.47 16.10 -7.25
CA PHE A 219 -0.14 16.53 -6.82
C PHE A 219 0.08 18.04 -7.00
N SER A 220 -0.51 18.65 -8.04
CA SER A 220 -0.47 20.11 -8.22
C SER A 220 -1.15 20.85 -7.08
N GLN A 221 -2.26 20.33 -6.55
CA GLN A 221 -2.91 20.90 -5.36
C GLN A 221 -1.98 20.87 -4.14
N ILE A 222 -1.27 19.75 -3.91
CA ILE A 222 -0.30 19.66 -2.82
C ILE A 222 0.83 20.68 -3.02
N VAL A 223 1.42 20.76 -4.21
CA VAL A 223 2.52 21.69 -4.50
C VAL A 223 2.09 23.16 -4.39
N THR A 224 0.83 23.46 -4.72
CA THR A 224 0.25 24.80 -4.56
C THR A 224 0.12 25.18 -3.09
N ASN A 225 -0.39 24.27 -2.26
CA ASN A 225 -0.62 24.51 -0.84
C ASN A 225 0.68 24.44 -0.02
N ASN A 226 1.60 23.57 -0.44
CA ASN A 226 2.89 23.32 0.18
C ASN A 226 4.00 23.22 -0.88
N PRO A 227 4.55 24.36 -1.32
CA PRO A 227 5.64 24.39 -2.31
C PRO A 227 6.94 23.73 -1.83
N GLY A 228 7.05 23.41 -0.53
CA GLY A 228 8.19 22.71 0.06
C GLY A 228 8.09 21.18 -0.07
N ASN A 229 6.94 20.63 -0.47
CA ASN A 229 6.75 19.18 -0.53
C ASN A 229 7.48 18.56 -1.74
N ILE A 230 8.74 18.17 -1.53
CA ILE A 230 9.63 17.60 -2.55
C ILE A 230 9.08 16.29 -3.12
N LYS A 231 8.48 15.46 -2.26
CA LYS A 231 7.85 14.21 -2.67
C LYS A 231 6.70 14.48 -3.65
N ALA A 232 5.80 15.41 -3.34
CA ALA A 232 4.71 15.77 -4.23
C ALA A 232 5.20 16.35 -5.56
N LYS A 233 6.28 17.15 -5.55
CA LYS A 233 6.92 17.65 -6.79
C LYS A 233 7.47 16.53 -7.66
N PHE A 234 8.14 15.55 -7.07
CA PHE A 234 8.65 14.39 -7.79
C PHE A 234 7.52 13.59 -8.46
N TYR A 235 6.46 13.28 -7.71
CA TYR A 235 5.30 12.57 -8.27
C TYR A 235 4.50 13.40 -9.28
N LEU A 236 4.47 14.73 -9.13
CA LEU A 236 3.92 15.64 -10.12
C LEU A 236 4.73 15.59 -11.42
N ALA A 237 6.06 15.68 -11.33
CA ALA A 237 6.93 15.58 -12.49
C ALA A 237 6.75 14.25 -13.23
N LEU A 238 6.74 13.13 -12.50
CA LEU A 238 6.42 11.81 -13.06
C LEU A 238 5.08 11.81 -13.81
N SER A 239 4.04 12.36 -13.19
CA SER A 239 2.71 12.40 -13.80
C SER A 239 2.68 13.32 -15.04
N LEU A 240 3.45 14.40 -15.04
CA LEU A 240 3.57 15.33 -16.17
C LEU A 240 4.26 14.67 -17.37
N LEU A 241 5.32 13.89 -17.14
CA LEU A 241 6.00 13.09 -18.18
C LEU A 241 5.02 12.17 -18.90
N GLU A 242 4.22 11.42 -18.14
CA GLU A 242 3.23 10.48 -18.70
C GLU A 242 2.08 11.19 -19.42
N THR A 243 1.90 12.50 -19.20
CA THR A 243 0.95 13.35 -19.95
C THR A 243 1.58 14.16 -21.09
N GLY A 244 2.87 13.94 -21.38
CA GLY A 244 3.60 14.63 -22.45
C GLY A 244 4.02 16.06 -22.13
N LYS A 245 3.91 16.49 -20.87
CA LYS A 245 4.26 17.85 -20.42
C LYS A 245 5.72 17.93 -19.96
N GLN A 246 6.61 17.65 -20.90
CA GLN A 246 8.03 17.43 -20.64
C GLN A 246 8.74 18.67 -20.04
N ASP A 247 8.47 19.87 -20.55
CA ASP A 247 9.10 21.10 -20.05
C ASP A 247 8.72 21.40 -18.58
N GLU A 248 7.44 21.22 -18.22
CA GLU A 248 6.97 21.40 -16.84
C GLU A 248 7.61 20.36 -15.91
N ALA A 249 7.73 19.10 -16.37
CA ALA A 249 8.37 18.03 -15.61
C ALA A 249 9.86 18.29 -15.38
N ARG A 250 10.61 18.72 -16.41
CA ARG A 250 12.05 19.02 -16.30
C ARG A 250 12.33 20.06 -15.22
N LYS A 251 11.59 21.16 -15.24
CA LYS A 251 11.72 22.23 -14.23
C LYS A 251 11.49 21.71 -12.81
N LEU A 252 10.48 20.88 -12.60
CA LEU A 252 10.21 20.29 -11.29
C LEU A 252 11.30 19.30 -10.85
N LEU A 253 11.82 18.48 -11.77
CA LEU A 253 12.91 17.55 -11.47
C LEU A 253 14.19 18.29 -11.06
N GLU A 254 14.52 19.40 -11.71
CA GLU A 254 15.65 20.26 -11.31
C GLU A 254 15.48 20.75 -9.86
N GLU A 255 14.31 21.26 -9.50
CA GLU A 255 14.02 21.69 -8.13
C GLU A 255 14.12 20.55 -7.10
N VAL A 256 13.66 19.35 -7.47
CA VAL A 256 13.75 18.15 -6.61
C VAL A 256 15.21 17.75 -6.44
N LYS A 257 15.99 17.71 -7.52
CA LYS A 257 17.41 17.33 -7.54
C LYS A 257 18.28 18.23 -6.67
N ASP A 258 17.96 19.52 -6.65
CA ASP A 258 18.68 20.48 -5.82
C ASP A 258 18.47 20.26 -4.33
N LYS A 259 17.27 19.81 -3.93
CA LYS A 259 16.86 19.71 -2.52
C LYS A 259 16.96 18.30 -1.93
N GLU A 260 16.69 17.27 -2.73
CA GLU A 260 16.81 15.88 -2.32
C GLU A 260 18.24 15.40 -2.56
N LYS A 261 18.84 14.68 -1.60
CA LYS A 261 20.22 14.17 -1.71
C LYS A 261 20.30 12.65 -1.56
N ASP A 262 19.17 12.00 -1.34
CA ASP A 262 19.09 10.54 -1.36
C ASP A 262 19.61 9.99 -2.71
N PRO A 263 20.64 9.11 -2.71
CA PRO A 263 21.24 8.59 -3.93
C PRO A 263 20.27 7.83 -4.82
N MET A 264 19.28 7.14 -4.24
CA MET A 264 18.28 6.38 -4.99
C MET A 264 17.33 7.33 -5.72
N ILE A 265 16.90 8.41 -5.05
CA ILE A 265 16.07 9.44 -5.69
C ILE A 265 16.86 10.19 -6.76
N GLN A 266 18.14 10.51 -6.52
CA GLN A 266 19.02 11.14 -7.50
C GLN A 266 19.18 10.29 -8.76
N LYS A 267 19.40 8.98 -8.59
CA LYS A 267 19.45 8.04 -9.71
C LYS A 267 18.13 8.00 -10.47
N ALA A 268 17.00 7.92 -9.77
CA ALA A 268 15.68 7.93 -10.39
C ALA A 268 15.44 9.23 -11.19
N ILE A 269 15.86 10.38 -10.67
CA ILE A 269 15.76 11.66 -11.41
C ILE A 269 16.58 11.61 -12.69
N ALA A 270 17.83 11.12 -12.64
CA ALA A 270 18.68 11.02 -13.83
C ALA A 270 18.05 10.13 -14.91
N GLU A 271 17.49 8.98 -14.54
CA GLU A 271 16.77 8.09 -15.47
C GLU A 271 15.54 8.76 -16.10
N LEU A 272 14.85 9.66 -15.37
CA LEU A 272 13.73 10.43 -15.90
C LEU A 272 14.18 11.56 -16.82
N GLU A 273 15.32 12.19 -16.53
CA GLU A 273 15.93 13.22 -17.37
C GLU A 273 16.37 12.67 -18.74
N GLU A 274 16.76 11.39 -18.83
CA GLU A 274 17.07 10.73 -20.11
C GLU A 274 15.84 10.47 -20.99
N ARG A 275 14.65 10.38 -20.39
CA ARG A 275 13.37 10.20 -21.10
C ARG A 275 12.78 11.51 -21.64
N LEU A 276 13.37 12.64 -21.25
CA LEU A 276 12.90 14.00 -21.50
C LEU A 276 13.59 14.62 -22.70
#